data_AF-A0A072PPH1-F1
#
_entry.id   AF-A0A072PPH1-F1
#
_cell.length_a   1.000
_cell.length_b   1.000
_cell.length_c   1.000
_cell.angle_alpha   90.00
_cell.angle_beta   90.00
_cell.angle_gamma   90.00
#
_symmetry.space_group_name_H-M   'P 1'
#
loop_
_entity.id
_entity.type
_entity.pdbx_description
1 polymer ?
#
loop_
_entity_poly.entity_id
_entity_poly.type
_entity_poly.pdbx_seq_one_letter_code
_entity_poly.pdbx_strand_id
1 'polypeptide(L)'
;MHTAPKVKTCTLRCQAHGDQQHAQLIRALPGWTRRFADRAIYGRLKVRDTVFFGPFVHVSGEECDMTAYQSSARGRDHTTRPGILVSDELERIVVQLQQAVHNLEDREAIRTLLDRYTALHDQAFTNPVARQKWENLFSEDAEVSYAFGKYKGRKGLVHWAWGPSVSTYPQCHLQSSNFDIALSPEGNTSVVRSNCITHWLYDRGVLDQHFDAGGVYQWMLVKEDQLWKIQKLDLKVVWTRGFDLAGVSRGETSHPH
;
A
#
# COMPACT_ATOMS: atom_id res chain seq x y z
N MET A 1 64.28 5.56 20.75
CA MET A 1 63.16 5.52 21.70
C MET A 1 61.92 6.05 20.99
N HIS A 2 61.05 5.17 20.50
CA HIS A 2 59.74 5.54 19.94
C HIS A 2 58.65 4.83 20.73
N THR A 3 57.77 5.61 21.35
CA THR A 3 56.61 5.16 22.11
C THR A 3 55.46 4.80 21.17
N ALA A 4 54.92 3.59 21.32
CA ALA A 4 53.74 3.11 20.61
C ALA A 4 52.46 3.85 21.05
N PRO A 5 51.45 4.02 20.17
CA PRO A 5 50.19 4.68 20.53
C PRO A 5 49.28 3.73 21.33
N LYS A 6 48.68 4.27 22.40
CA LYS A 6 47.70 3.56 23.24
C LYS A 6 46.34 3.53 22.54
N VAL A 7 45.86 2.34 22.21
CA VAL A 7 44.46 2.11 21.79
C VAL A 7 43.57 2.11 23.05
N LYS A 8 42.57 2.99 23.09
CA LYS A 8 41.54 2.98 24.14
C LYS A 8 40.44 1.99 23.76
N THR A 9 40.32 0.91 24.51
CA THR A 9 39.19 -0.02 24.41
C THR A 9 37.97 0.61 25.08
N CYS A 10 36.90 0.84 24.31
CA CYS A 10 35.61 1.31 24.85
C CYS A 10 34.70 0.08 25.03
N THR A 11 34.46 -0.33 26.27
CA THR A 11 33.57 -1.46 26.58
C THR A 11 32.15 -0.96 26.77
N LEU A 12 31.27 -1.23 25.79
CA LEU A 12 29.82 -1.02 25.94
C LEU A 12 29.23 -2.15 26.79
N ARG A 13 28.74 -1.82 27.99
CA ARG A 13 27.89 -2.73 28.79
C ARG A 13 26.42 -2.54 28.37
N CYS A 14 25.85 -3.53 27.69
CA CYS A 14 24.41 -3.63 27.52
C CYS A 14 23.79 -4.21 28.81
N GLN A 15 22.94 -3.44 29.48
CA GLN A 15 22.01 -3.97 30.48
C GLN A 15 20.74 -4.43 29.76
N ALA A 16 20.53 -5.75 29.71
CA ALA A 16 19.26 -6.32 29.27
C ALA A 16 18.26 -6.24 30.42
N HIS A 17 17.22 -5.42 30.29
CA HIS A 17 16.02 -5.56 31.12
C HIS A 17 15.16 -6.66 30.50
N GLY A 18 15.03 -7.77 31.22
CA GLY A 18 14.27 -8.93 30.79
C GLY A 18 12.78 -8.66 30.81
N ASP A 19 12.15 -8.75 29.64
CA ASP A 19 10.69 -8.78 29.51
C ASP A 19 10.28 -10.20 29.08
N GLN A 20 9.72 -10.96 30.03
CA GLN A 20 9.41 -12.39 29.85
C GLN A 20 8.40 -12.68 28.72
N GLN A 21 7.65 -11.66 28.26
CA GLN A 21 6.66 -11.81 27.20
C GLN A 21 7.30 -11.98 25.80
N HIS A 22 8.51 -11.48 25.56
CA HIS A 22 9.15 -11.58 24.25
C HIS A 22 9.68 -13.01 23.95
N ALA A 23 10.09 -13.74 24.99
CA ALA A 23 10.63 -15.09 24.85
C ALA A 23 9.57 -16.14 24.46
N GLN A 24 8.29 -15.89 24.73
CA GLN A 24 7.21 -16.82 24.37
C GLN A 24 6.80 -16.69 22.89
N LEU A 25 6.84 -15.48 22.31
CA LEU A 25 6.51 -15.23 20.90
C LEU A 25 7.51 -15.87 19.92
N ILE A 26 8.80 -15.87 20.25
CA ILE A 26 9.84 -16.49 19.40
C ILE A 26 9.71 -18.03 19.36
N ARG A 27 9.11 -18.64 20.40
CA ARG A 27 8.94 -20.09 20.46
C ARG A 27 7.83 -20.62 19.54
N ALA A 28 6.85 -19.79 19.18
CA ALA A 28 5.69 -20.17 18.38
C ALA A 28 5.91 -20.09 16.85
N LEU A 29 7.08 -19.61 16.40
CA LEU A 29 7.38 -19.46 14.98
C LEU A 29 7.95 -20.76 14.36
N PRO A 30 7.59 -21.10 13.10
CA PRO A 30 8.14 -22.26 12.39
C PRO A 30 9.66 -22.14 12.16
N GLY A 31 10.36 -23.28 12.07
CA GLY A 31 11.83 -23.36 12.24
C GLY A 31 12.71 -22.48 11.33
N TRP A 32 12.22 -22.07 10.17
CA TRP A 32 12.90 -21.15 9.24
C TRP A 32 12.89 -19.67 9.67
N THR A 33 11.88 -19.19 10.42
CA THR A 33 11.82 -17.79 10.90
C THR A 33 12.65 -17.58 12.17
N ARG A 34 12.91 -18.64 12.95
CA ARG A 34 13.81 -18.58 14.13
C ARG A 34 15.23 -18.16 13.77
N ARG A 35 15.77 -18.60 12.63
CA ARG A 35 17.15 -18.27 12.21
C ARG A 35 17.35 -16.79 11.85
N PHE A 36 16.28 -16.07 11.49
CA PHE A 36 16.34 -14.65 11.19
C PHE A 36 16.13 -13.78 12.44
N ALA A 37 15.31 -14.23 13.39
CA ALA A 37 15.07 -13.52 14.65
C ALA A 37 16.34 -13.46 15.54
N ASP A 38 17.16 -14.51 15.56
CA ASP A 38 18.38 -14.57 16.39
C ASP A 38 19.49 -13.58 15.94
N ARG A 39 19.38 -12.97 14.74
CA ARG A 39 20.38 -12.02 14.21
C ARG A 39 19.94 -10.57 14.20
N ALA A 40 18.69 -10.25 14.55
CA ALA A 40 18.22 -8.88 14.61
C ALA A 40 18.54 -8.28 15.98
N ILE A 41 19.58 -7.44 16.06
CA ILE A 41 19.82 -6.60 17.25
C ILE A 41 18.81 -5.45 17.21
N TYR A 42 17.77 -5.55 18.03
CA TYR A 42 16.86 -4.43 18.26
C TYR A 42 17.52 -3.43 19.22
N GLY A 43 17.90 -2.27 18.69
CA GLY A 43 18.52 -1.18 19.45
C GLY A 43 17.60 0.04 19.54
N ARG A 44 17.70 0.78 20.65
CA ARG A 44 17.03 2.06 20.85
C ARG A 44 17.97 3.19 20.42
N LEU A 45 17.66 3.89 19.34
CA LEU A 45 18.38 5.10 18.93
C LEU A 45 17.58 6.34 19.35
N LYS A 46 18.20 7.23 20.13
CA LYS A 46 17.61 8.51 20.52
C LYS A 46 18.40 9.64 19.88
N VAL A 47 17.76 10.43 19.03
CA VAL A 47 18.33 11.65 18.44
C VAL A 47 17.39 12.81 18.74
N ARG A 48 17.89 13.82 19.47
CA ARG A 48 17.24 15.12 19.74
C ARG A 48 15.72 15.02 19.98
N ASP A 49 15.37 14.21 20.98
CA ASP A 49 14.03 13.99 21.55
C ASP A 49 13.05 13.08 20.80
N THR A 50 13.49 12.41 19.72
CA THR A 50 12.69 11.37 19.06
C THR A 50 13.27 9.98 19.31
N VAL A 51 12.40 9.00 19.62
CA VAL A 51 12.77 7.60 19.82
C VAL A 51 12.30 6.79 18.63
N PHE A 52 13.24 6.11 17.97
CA PHE A 52 12.95 5.22 16.86
C PHE A 52 13.08 3.76 17.29
N PHE A 53 12.15 2.92 16.83
CA PHE A 53 12.19 1.47 16.99
C PHE A 53 12.23 0.84 15.60
N GLY A 54 13.27 0.06 15.29
CA GLY A 54 13.41 -0.64 14.02
C GLY A 54 14.71 -1.44 13.93
N PRO A 55 14.82 -2.39 12.98
CA PRO A 55 16.04 -3.15 12.75
C PRO A 55 17.13 -2.25 12.17
N PHE A 56 18.25 -2.12 12.89
CA PHE A 56 19.43 -1.44 12.36
C PHE A 56 20.36 -2.46 11.70
N VAL A 57 20.59 -2.32 10.40
CA VAL A 57 21.75 -2.94 9.74
C VAL A 57 22.89 -1.93 9.81
N HIS A 58 23.79 -2.12 10.78
CA HIS A 58 25.03 -1.35 10.83
C HIS A 58 26.00 -1.99 9.82
N VAL A 59 26.24 -1.31 8.70
CA VAL A 59 27.37 -1.64 7.82
C VAL A 59 28.55 -0.83 8.34
N SER A 60 29.49 -1.49 9.03
CA SER A 60 30.79 -0.89 9.32
C SER A 60 31.61 -0.91 8.04
N GLY A 61 31.90 0.27 7.49
CA GLY A 61 32.87 0.41 6.42
C GLY A 61 34.26 0.15 6.97
N GLU A 62 34.77 -1.05 6.75
CA GLU A 62 36.21 -1.28 6.70
C GLU A 62 36.62 -1.14 5.23
N GLU A 63 37.49 -0.15 4.97
CA GLU A 63 38.18 -0.02 3.69
C GLU A 63 39.04 -1.28 3.47
N CYS A 64 38.59 -2.17 2.59
CA CYS A 64 39.42 -3.25 2.07
C CYS A 64 40.49 -2.64 1.16
N ASP A 65 41.71 -2.54 1.70
CA ASP A 65 42.92 -2.23 0.95
C ASP A 65 43.14 -3.29 -0.15
N MET A 66 42.96 -2.88 -1.41
CA MET A 66 43.03 -3.71 -2.61
C MET A 66 44.44 -3.79 -3.22
N THR A 67 45.50 -3.43 -2.49
CA THR A 67 46.84 -3.29 -3.08
C THR A 67 47.72 -4.55 -3.09
N ALA A 68 47.24 -5.72 -2.64
CA ALA A 68 48.07 -6.93 -2.53
C ALA A 68 47.67 -8.10 -3.46
N TYR A 69 47.39 -7.83 -4.75
CA TYR A 69 47.23 -8.91 -5.74
C TYR A 69 47.84 -8.59 -7.11
N GLN A 70 49.12 -8.22 -7.14
CA GLN A 70 49.89 -8.20 -8.38
C GLN A 70 51.28 -8.79 -8.15
N SER A 71 51.44 -10.10 -8.37
CA SER A 71 52.65 -10.72 -8.95
C SER A 71 52.64 -12.25 -8.79
N SER A 72 51.91 -12.97 -9.65
CA SER A 72 52.27 -14.33 -10.07
C SER A 72 51.23 -14.89 -11.05
N ALA A 73 51.42 -14.63 -12.34
CA ALA A 73 50.86 -15.47 -13.40
C ALA A 73 51.54 -15.13 -14.73
N ARG A 74 52.74 -15.70 -14.94
CA ARG A 74 53.25 -15.92 -16.30
C ARG A 74 52.58 -17.19 -16.85
N GLY A 75 52.04 -17.10 -18.06
CA GLY A 75 51.63 -18.24 -18.87
C GLY A 75 50.23 -18.76 -18.55
N ARG A 76 49.19 -18.10 -19.07
CA ARG A 76 47.93 -18.78 -19.35
C ARG A 76 47.29 -18.20 -20.60
N ASP A 77 46.96 -19.15 -21.47
CA ASP A 77 46.49 -19.03 -22.84
C ASP A 77 45.27 -18.09 -22.96
N HIS A 78 45.31 -17.19 -23.94
CA HIS A 78 44.30 -16.15 -24.18
C HIS A 78 43.20 -16.62 -25.13
N THR A 79 42.54 -17.72 -24.80
CA THR A 79 41.36 -18.15 -25.56
C THR A 79 40.12 -18.11 -24.66
N THR A 80 39.22 -17.20 -25.05
CA THR A 80 37.86 -16.97 -24.53
C THR A 80 37.76 -16.17 -23.23
N ARG A 81 37.70 -14.83 -23.35
CA ARG A 81 37.32 -13.91 -22.26
C ARG A 81 35.88 -14.22 -21.79
N PRO A 82 35.66 -14.71 -20.56
CA PRO A 82 34.33 -15.01 -20.03
C PRO A 82 33.53 -13.75 -19.61
N GLY A 83 34.11 -12.56 -19.72
CA GLY A 83 33.59 -11.34 -19.09
C GLY A 83 32.41 -10.66 -19.77
N ILE A 84 32.11 -10.98 -21.04
CA ILE A 84 31.03 -10.30 -21.78
C ILE A 84 29.66 -10.89 -21.42
N LEU A 85 29.56 -12.21 -21.22
CA LEU A 85 28.28 -12.87 -20.92
C LEU A 85 27.72 -12.52 -19.53
N VAL A 86 28.60 -12.19 -18.57
CA VAL A 86 28.19 -11.79 -17.22
C VAL A 86 27.55 -10.39 -17.20
N SER A 87 27.95 -9.51 -18.12
CA SER A 87 27.37 -8.14 -18.22
C SER A 87 25.94 -8.19 -18.74
N ASP A 88 25.70 -8.91 -19.84
CA ASP A 88 24.37 -9.00 -20.46
C ASP A 88 23.34 -9.67 -19.54
N GLU A 89 23.74 -10.69 -18.79
CA GLU A 89 22.88 -11.35 -17.81
C GLU A 89 22.55 -10.41 -16.64
N LEU A 90 23.54 -9.69 -16.11
CA LEU A 90 23.34 -8.74 -15.02
C LEU A 90 22.43 -7.59 -15.45
N GLU A 91 22.62 -7.04 -16.64
CA GLU A 91 21.77 -5.99 -17.21
C GLU A 91 20.31 -6.46 -17.31
N ARG A 92 20.08 -7.69 -17.82
CA ARG A 92 18.74 -8.27 -17.87
C ARG A 92 18.12 -8.42 -16.49
N ILE A 93 18.88 -8.90 -15.51
CA ILE A 93 18.40 -9.06 -14.12
C ILE A 93 18.03 -7.70 -13.53
N VAL A 94 18.85 -6.67 -13.74
CA VAL A 94 18.57 -5.32 -13.24
C VAL A 94 17.28 -4.76 -13.85
N VAL A 95 17.09 -4.89 -15.17
CA VAL A 95 15.86 -4.46 -15.85
C VAL A 95 14.64 -5.19 -15.30
N GLN A 96 14.74 -6.51 -15.09
CA GLN A 96 13.64 -7.31 -14.51
C GLN A 96 13.30 -6.89 -13.08
N LEU A 97 14.32 -6.62 -12.25
CA LEU A 97 14.12 -6.17 -10.88
C LEU A 97 13.52 -4.77 -10.82
N GLN A 98 13.99 -3.84 -11.66
CA GLN A 98 13.41 -2.50 -11.77
C GLN A 98 11.94 -2.56 -12.16
N GLN A 99 11.59 -3.40 -13.15
CA GLN A 99 10.19 -3.60 -13.52
C GLN A 99 9.37 -4.21 -12.39
N ALA A 100 9.92 -5.18 -11.66
CA ALA A 100 9.24 -5.80 -10.53
C ALA A 100 8.99 -4.79 -9.39
N VAL A 101 9.97 -3.93 -9.09
CA VAL A 101 9.83 -2.86 -8.10
C VAL A 101 8.77 -1.86 -8.53
N HIS A 102 8.82 -1.34 -9.76
CA HIS A 102 7.78 -0.43 -10.26
C HIS A 102 6.38 -1.04 -10.19
N ASN A 103 6.25 -2.34 -10.55
CA ASN A 103 4.98 -3.06 -10.47
C ASN A 103 4.45 -3.22 -9.04
N LEU A 104 5.33 -3.27 -8.04
CA LEU A 104 4.95 -3.32 -6.62
C LEU A 104 4.56 -1.94 -6.11
N GLU A 105 5.33 -0.91 -6.46
CA GLU A 105 5.04 0.49 -6.13
C GLU A 105 3.67 0.92 -6.68
N ASP A 106 3.38 0.56 -7.93
CA ASP A 106 2.08 0.88 -8.54
C ASP A 106 0.91 0.16 -7.88
N ARG A 107 1.08 -1.11 -7.53
CA ARG A 107 0.05 -1.84 -6.78
C ARG A 107 -0.22 -1.22 -5.41
N GLU A 108 0.83 -0.76 -4.73
CA GLU A 108 0.67 -0.12 -3.43
C GLU A 108 0.05 1.28 -3.54
N ALA A 109 0.45 2.06 -4.55
CA ALA A 109 -0.16 3.35 -4.84
C ALA A 109 -1.66 3.21 -5.16
N ILE A 110 -2.04 2.17 -5.90
CA ILE A 110 -3.44 1.84 -6.20
C ILE A 110 -4.21 1.45 -4.93
N ARG A 111 -3.66 0.58 -4.07
CA ARG A 111 -4.31 0.24 -2.79
C ARG A 111 -4.52 1.47 -1.94
N THR A 112 -3.49 2.29 -1.79
CA THR A 112 -3.55 3.56 -1.06
C THR A 112 -4.60 4.50 -1.64
N LEU A 113 -4.72 4.60 -2.97
CA LEU A 113 -5.75 5.39 -3.63
C LEU A 113 -7.16 4.93 -3.25
N LEU A 114 -7.41 3.61 -3.28
CA LEU A 114 -8.73 3.04 -3.00
C LEU A 114 -9.09 3.05 -1.50
N ASP A 115 -8.11 2.90 -0.62
CA ASP A 115 -8.31 3.10 0.83
C ASP A 115 -8.61 4.57 1.15
N ARG A 116 -7.94 5.50 0.46
CA ARG A 116 -8.24 6.93 0.59
C ARG A 116 -9.61 7.29 0.04
N TYR A 117 -10.08 6.60 -0.99
CA TYR A 117 -11.43 6.80 -1.51
C TYR A 117 -12.50 6.56 -0.44
N THR A 118 -12.47 5.42 0.26
CA THR A 118 -13.46 5.14 1.30
C THR A 118 -13.30 6.08 2.50
N ALA A 119 -12.06 6.26 2.98
CA ALA A 119 -11.79 7.11 4.14
C ALA A 119 -12.20 8.58 3.93
N LEU A 120 -11.94 9.15 2.75
CA LEU A 120 -12.34 10.53 2.45
C LEU A 120 -13.83 10.64 2.20
N HIS A 121 -14.49 9.61 1.67
CA HIS A 121 -15.95 9.60 1.48
C HIS A 121 -16.67 9.69 2.84
N ASP A 122 -16.25 8.88 3.82
CA ASP A 122 -16.80 8.92 5.18
C ASP A 122 -16.66 10.30 5.84
N GLN A 123 -15.49 10.94 5.66
CA GLN A 123 -15.19 12.25 6.23
C GLN A 123 -15.93 13.39 5.52
N ALA A 124 -16.22 13.25 4.23
CA ALA A 124 -16.83 14.30 3.41
C ALA A 124 -18.22 14.75 3.90
N PHE A 125 -18.94 13.90 4.66
CA PHE A 125 -20.22 14.23 5.29
C PHE A 125 -20.15 15.37 6.31
N THR A 126 -18.97 15.66 6.85
CA THR A 126 -18.76 16.73 7.83
C THR A 126 -17.62 17.67 7.49
N ASN A 127 -16.80 17.31 6.51
CA ASN A 127 -15.57 18.03 6.20
C ASN A 127 -15.50 18.41 4.70
N PRO A 128 -15.77 19.68 4.36
CA PRO A 128 -15.64 20.19 2.99
C PRO A 128 -14.24 20.01 2.38
N VAL A 129 -13.18 20.03 3.20
CA VAL A 129 -11.81 19.80 2.73
C VAL A 129 -11.62 18.32 2.35
N ALA A 130 -12.18 17.39 3.13
CA ALA A 130 -12.14 15.97 2.80
C ALA A 130 -12.94 15.69 1.52
N ARG A 131 -14.10 16.34 1.35
CA ARG A 131 -14.88 16.31 0.11
C ARG A 131 -14.04 16.73 -1.10
N GLN A 132 -13.38 17.88 -1.06
CA GLN A 132 -12.56 18.33 -2.20
C GLN A 132 -11.41 17.35 -2.48
N LYS A 133 -10.78 16.79 -1.44
CA LYS A 133 -9.73 15.76 -1.58
C LYS A 133 -10.26 14.48 -2.21
N TRP A 134 -11.47 14.06 -1.86
CA TRP A 134 -12.14 12.90 -2.43
C TRP A 134 -12.42 13.11 -3.93
N GLU A 135 -12.93 14.29 -4.31
CA GLU A 135 -13.18 14.63 -5.71
C GLU A 135 -11.89 14.60 -6.55
N ASN A 136 -10.77 14.97 -5.95
CA ASN A 136 -9.46 14.96 -6.60
C ASN A 136 -8.85 13.55 -6.77
N LEU A 137 -9.47 12.49 -6.27
CA LEU A 137 -9.03 11.11 -6.52
C LEU A 137 -9.39 10.63 -7.94
N PHE A 138 -10.34 11.32 -8.59
CA PHE A 138 -10.81 10.97 -9.92
C PHE A 138 -10.04 11.72 -11.02
N SER A 139 -9.94 11.08 -12.18
CA SER A 139 -9.49 11.77 -13.41
C SER A 139 -10.49 12.85 -13.81
N GLU A 140 -10.08 13.75 -14.69
CA GLU A 140 -10.97 14.83 -15.16
C GLU A 140 -12.18 14.30 -15.94
N ASP A 141 -11.96 13.25 -16.73
CA ASP A 141 -12.93 12.56 -17.58
C ASP A 141 -13.66 11.39 -16.89
N ALA A 142 -13.51 11.24 -15.56
CA ALA A 142 -13.96 10.07 -14.85
C ALA A 142 -15.46 9.80 -15.01
N GLU A 143 -15.83 8.52 -15.15
CA GLU A 143 -17.20 8.06 -15.28
C GLU A 143 -17.57 7.11 -14.15
N VAL A 144 -18.77 7.25 -13.60
CA VAL A 144 -19.22 6.37 -12.52
C VAL A 144 -20.62 5.87 -12.82
N SER A 145 -20.80 4.56 -12.75
CA SER A 145 -22.06 3.87 -13.02
C SER A 145 -22.54 3.12 -11.78
N TYR A 146 -23.75 3.46 -11.35
CA TYR A 146 -24.51 2.72 -10.35
C TYR A 146 -25.83 2.25 -10.96
N ALA A 147 -26.54 1.36 -10.27
CA ALA A 147 -27.87 0.90 -10.68
C ALA A 147 -28.86 2.07 -10.92
N PHE A 148 -28.66 3.20 -10.24
CA PHE A 148 -29.53 4.38 -10.30
C PHE A 148 -29.03 5.51 -11.20
N GLY A 149 -27.91 5.32 -11.93
CA GLY A 149 -27.47 6.34 -12.89
C GLY A 149 -26.02 6.24 -13.32
N LYS A 150 -25.71 7.00 -14.37
CA LYS A 150 -24.35 7.23 -14.88
C LYS A 150 -23.99 8.70 -14.74
N TYR A 151 -22.79 8.97 -14.22
CA TYR A 151 -22.30 10.31 -13.95
C TYR A 151 -20.94 10.48 -14.59
N LYS A 152 -20.69 11.64 -15.20
CA LYS A 152 -19.44 11.91 -15.94
C LYS A 152 -18.78 13.20 -15.46
N GLY A 153 -17.45 13.15 -15.41
CA GLY A 153 -16.58 14.23 -14.94
C GLY A 153 -16.80 14.57 -13.47
N ARG A 154 -15.85 15.31 -12.89
CA ARG A 154 -15.89 15.65 -11.45
C ARG A 154 -17.23 16.22 -11.00
N LYS A 155 -17.83 17.16 -11.76
CA LYS A 155 -19.14 17.76 -11.43
C LYS A 155 -20.26 16.72 -11.32
N GLY A 156 -20.30 15.74 -12.23
CA GLY A 156 -21.27 14.64 -12.17
C GLY A 156 -21.07 13.79 -10.92
N LEU A 157 -19.81 13.53 -10.54
CA LEU A 157 -19.46 12.75 -9.34
C LEU A 157 -19.80 13.49 -8.05
N VAL A 158 -19.59 14.80 -8.01
CA VAL A 158 -20.03 15.66 -6.89
C VAL A 158 -21.54 15.59 -6.73
N HIS A 159 -22.28 15.70 -7.84
CA HIS A 159 -23.74 15.63 -7.81
C HIS A 159 -24.23 14.23 -7.39
N TRP A 160 -23.52 13.17 -7.80
CA TRP A 160 -23.82 11.81 -7.37
C TRP A 160 -23.58 11.63 -5.86
N ALA A 161 -22.36 11.87 -5.39
CA ALA A 161 -21.95 11.58 -4.03
C ALA A 161 -22.60 12.52 -3.01
N TRP A 162 -22.85 13.78 -3.38
CA TRP A 162 -23.32 14.80 -2.44
C TRP A 162 -24.61 15.49 -2.87
N GLY A 163 -25.29 14.95 -3.87
CA GLY A 163 -26.64 15.36 -4.26
C GLY A 163 -27.73 14.59 -3.52
N PRO A 164 -29.00 14.79 -3.91
CA PRO A 164 -30.17 14.40 -3.12
C PRO A 164 -30.23 12.94 -2.71
N SER A 165 -29.67 12.02 -3.52
CA SER A 165 -29.66 10.60 -3.21
C SER A 165 -28.79 10.30 -1.99
N VAL A 166 -27.48 10.52 -2.08
CA VAL A 166 -26.53 10.14 -1.03
C VAL A 166 -26.60 11.10 0.16
N SER A 167 -26.89 12.38 -0.07
CA SER A 167 -27.00 13.38 1.00
C SER A 167 -28.22 13.22 1.90
N THR A 168 -29.16 12.32 1.57
CA THR A 168 -30.30 12.00 2.44
C THR A 168 -29.85 11.29 3.72
N TYR A 169 -28.72 10.60 3.69
CA TYR A 169 -28.13 10.00 4.89
C TYR A 169 -27.29 11.04 5.62
N PRO A 170 -27.37 11.16 6.96
CA PRO A 170 -26.51 12.06 7.71
C PRO A 170 -25.07 11.55 7.85
N GLN A 171 -24.80 10.26 7.69
CA GLN A 171 -23.44 9.68 7.77
C GLN A 171 -23.39 8.34 7.05
N CYS A 172 -22.20 7.99 6.55
CA CYS A 172 -21.90 6.66 6.05
C CYS A 172 -20.59 6.11 6.63
N HIS A 173 -20.42 4.80 6.48
CA HIS A 173 -19.14 4.11 6.64
C HIS A 173 -18.94 3.15 5.48
N LEU A 174 -17.88 3.36 4.70
CA LEU A 174 -17.53 2.54 3.56
C LEU A 174 -16.32 1.65 3.88
N GLN A 175 -16.45 0.36 3.59
CA GLN A 175 -15.36 -0.59 3.64
C GLN A 175 -15.16 -1.20 2.26
N SER A 176 -13.92 -1.19 1.78
CA SER A 176 -13.48 -1.88 0.56
C SER A 176 -12.36 -2.83 0.91
N SER A 177 -12.34 -4.02 0.30
CA SER A 177 -11.36 -5.07 0.62
C SER A 177 -11.21 -6.07 -0.52
N ASN A 178 -10.28 -7.03 -0.37
CA ASN A 178 -10.00 -8.08 -1.36
C ASN A 178 -9.67 -7.50 -2.75
N PHE A 179 -8.75 -6.54 -2.79
CA PHE A 179 -8.30 -5.91 -4.04
C PHE A 179 -7.57 -6.91 -4.93
N ASP A 180 -8.15 -7.20 -6.08
CA ASP A 180 -7.52 -7.91 -7.18
C ASP A 180 -7.11 -6.88 -8.25
N ILE A 181 -5.80 -6.65 -8.38
CA ILE A 181 -5.22 -5.55 -9.16
C ILE A 181 -4.45 -6.11 -10.36
N ALA A 182 -4.94 -5.81 -11.55
CA ALA A 182 -4.26 -6.09 -12.81
C ALA A 182 -3.75 -4.77 -13.42
N LEU A 183 -2.43 -4.64 -13.57
CA LEU A 183 -1.77 -3.53 -14.25
C LEU A 183 -1.71 -3.83 -15.75
N SER A 184 -1.81 -2.79 -16.59
CA SER A 184 -1.52 -2.93 -18.02
C SER A 184 -0.02 -3.17 -18.25
N PRO A 185 0.37 -3.77 -19.39
CA PRO A 185 1.77 -3.92 -19.76
C PRO A 185 2.56 -2.60 -19.79
N GLU A 186 1.89 -1.51 -20.15
CA GLU A 186 2.47 -0.17 -20.23
C GLU A 186 2.59 0.53 -18.86
N GLY A 187 1.98 -0.04 -17.80
CA GLY A 187 2.07 0.48 -16.43
C GLY A 187 1.35 1.82 -16.21
N ASN A 188 0.44 2.21 -17.12
CA ASN A 188 -0.28 3.48 -17.07
C ASN A 188 -1.80 3.33 -16.87
N THR A 189 -2.32 2.11 -16.91
CA THR A 189 -3.72 1.81 -16.61
C THR A 189 -3.82 0.56 -15.73
N SER A 190 -4.92 0.44 -15.00
CA SER A 190 -5.19 -0.73 -14.18
C SER A 190 -6.69 -1.02 -14.12
N VAL A 191 -7.03 -2.29 -14.08
CA VAL A 191 -8.37 -2.75 -13.70
C VAL A 191 -8.28 -3.37 -12.31
N VAL A 192 -9.22 -3.00 -11.44
CA VAL A 192 -9.29 -3.52 -10.08
C VAL A 192 -10.67 -4.07 -9.81
N ARG A 193 -10.74 -5.22 -9.14
CA ARG A 193 -11.96 -5.71 -8.50
C ARG A 193 -11.80 -5.59 -6.99
N SER A 194 -12.82 -5.12 -6.28
CA SER A 194 -12.86 -5.19 -4.82
C SER A 194 -14.25 -5.53 -4.30
N ASN A 195 -14.30 -6.13 -3.11
CA ASN A 195 -15.54 -6.31 -2.38
C ASN A 195 -15.83 -5.04 -1.57
N CYS A 196 -17.09 -4.69 -1.41
CA CYS A 196 -17.49 -3.56 -0.58
C CYS A 196 -18.61 -3.90 0.38
N ILE A 197 -18.61 -3.22 1.53
CA ILE A 197 -19.71 -3.14 2.48
C ILE A 197 -19.87 -1.66 2.82
N THR A 198 -21.11 -1.19 2.81
CA THR A 198 -21.44 0.19 3.12
C THR A 198 -22.56 0.22 4.14
N HIS A 199 -22.42 1.11 5.13
CA HIS A 199 -23.40 1.37 6.17
C HIS A 199 -23.85 2.82 6.02
N TRP A 200 -25.15 3.04 5.97
CA TRP A 200 -25.75 4.36 5.79
C TRP A 200 -26.73 4.62 6.93
N LEU A 201 -26.35 5.51 7.85
CA LEU A 201 -27.15 5.79 9.04
C LEU A 201 -28.36 6.64 8.66
N TYR A 202 -29.53 6.36 9.22
CA TYR A 202 -30.68 7.27 9.10
C TYR A 202 -30.57 8.46 10.05
N ASP A 203 -29.95 8.24 11.22
CA ASP A 203 -29.66 9.23 12.25
C ASP A 203 -28.27 8.93 12.86
N ARG A 204 -27.46 9.95 13.12
CA ARG A 204 -26.14 9.80 13.75
C ARG A 204 -26.23 9.35 15.21
N GLY A 205 -27.33 9.64 15.88
CA GLY A 205 -27.57 9.27 17.29
C GLY A 205 -28.09 7.85 17.47
N VAL A 206 -28.50 7.17 16.39
CA VAL A 206 -29.18 5.86 16.44
C VAL A 206 -28.44 4.86 15.56
N LEU A 207 -27.46 4.17 16.15
CA LEU A 207 -26.49 3.35 15.40
C LEU A 207 -27.04 2.00 14.93
N ASP A 208 -28.17 1.53 15.46
CA ASP A 208 -28.81 0.26 15.10
C ASP A 208 -29.86 0.42 13.98
N GLN A 209 -30.08 1.65 13.50
CA GLN A 209 -30.98 1.97 12.39
C GLN A 209 -30.20 2.50 11.20
N HIS A 210 -29.97 1.60 10.23
CA HIS A 210 -29.18 1.90 9.05
C HIS A 210 -29.61 1.06 7.85
N PHE A 211 -29.26 1.56 6.67
CA PHE A 211 -29.27 0.81 5.43
C PHE A 211 -27.87 0.23 5.18
N ASP A 212 -27.79 -1.07 4.92
CA ASP A 212 -26.57 -1.75 4.52
C ASP A 212 -26.65 -2.18 3.07
N ALA A 213 -25.53 -2.08 2.37
CA ALA A 213 -25.34 -2.72 1.08
C ALA A 213 -23.96 -3.36 1.02
N GLY A 214 -23.92 -4.60 0.52
CA GLY A 214 -22.69 -5.25 0.12
C GLY A 214 -22.65 -5.51 -1.37
N GLY A 215 -21.48 -5.40 -1.96
CA GLY A 215 -21.33 -5.46 -3.40
C GLY A 215 -19.91 -5.71 -3.88
N VAL A 216 -19.74 -5.56 -5.17
CA VAL A 216 -18.46 -5.67 -5.86
C VAL A 216 -18.25 -4.39 -6.67
N TYR A 217 -17.14 -3.72 -6.42
CA TYR A 217 -16.66 -2.66 -7.27
C TYR A 217 -15.80 -3.21 -8.39
N GLN A 218 -15.99 -2.64 -9.59
CA GLN A 218 -15.08 -2.75 -10.71
C GLN A 218 -14.53 -1.37 -11.01
N TRP A 219 -13.22 -1.23 -10.88
CA TRP A 219 -12.50 0.00 -11.07
C TRP A 219 -11.71 -0.04 -12.36
N MET A 220 -11.66 1.08 -13.09
CA MET A 220 -10.61 1.35 -14.05
C MET A 220 -9.84 2.59 -13.58
N LEU A 221 -8.54 2.46 -13.53
CA LEU A 221 -7.61 3.47 -13.03
C LEU A 221 -6.65 3.86 -14.15
N VAL A 222 -6.27 5.13 -14.14
CA VAL A 222 -5.30 5.70 -15.07
C VAL A 222 -4.20 6.40 -14.28
N LYS A 223 -2.98 6.39 -14.80
CA LYS A 223 -1.84 7.10 -14.25
C LYS A 223 -1.65 8.42 -15.00
N GLU A 224 -1.92 9.53 -14.32
CA GLU A 224 -1.77 10.90 -14.82
C GLU A 224 -0.66 11.59 -14.04
N ASP A 225 0.35 12.14 -14.73
CA ASP A 225 1.47 12.83 -14.09
C ASP A 225 2.12 12.02 -12.94
N GLN A 226 2.31 10.72 -13.16
CA GLN A 226 2.82 9.73 -12.18
C GLN A 226 1.90 9.45 -10.98
N LEU A 227 0.65 9.93 -11.00
CA LEU A 227 -0.34 9.70 -9.95
C LEU A 227 -1.48 8.84 -10.49
N TRP A 228 -1.82 7.79 -9.74
CA TRP A 228 -3.00 6.99 -10.04
C TRP A 228 -4.30 7.77 -9.71
N LYS A 229 -5.26 7.66 -10.62
CA LYS A 229 -6.58 8.30 -10.55
C LYS A 229 -7.67 7.29 -10.91
N ILE A 230 -8.85 7.48 -10.35
CA ILE A 230 -10.04 6.69 -10.68
C ILE A 230 -10.63 7.26 -11.97
N GLN A 231 -10.59 6.48 -13.05
CA GLN A 231 -11.21 6.83 -14.33
C GLN A 231 -12.61 6.26 -14.45
N LYS A 232 -12.83 5.04 -13.95
CA LYS A 232 -14.17 4.46 -13.92
C LYS A 232 -14.44 3.66 -12.65
N LEU A 233 -15.68 3.74 -12.17
CA LEU A 233 -16.21 2.94 -11.08
C LEU A 233 -17.59 2.40 -11.43
N ASP A 234 -17.71 1.08 -11.46
CA ASP A 234 -18.99 0.38 -11.55
C ASP A 234 -19.23 -0.37 -10.23
N LEU A 235 -20.41 -0.22 -9.63
CA LEU A 235 -20.83 -0.99 -8.45
C LEU A 235 -21.94 -1.98 -8.83
N LYS A 236 -21.69 -3.26 -8.58
CA LYS A 236 -22.73 -4.29 -8.54
C LYS A 236 -23.11 -4.56 -7.09
N VAL A 237 -24.32 -4.19 -6.69
CA VAL A 237 -24.88 -4.55 -5.39
C VAL A 237 -25.24 -6.05 -5.41
N VAL A 238 -24.85 -6.76 -4.36
CA VAL A 238 -25.06 -8.22 -4.21
C VAL A 238 -26.13 -8.51 -3.16
N TRP A 239 -26.15 -7.74 -2.09
CA TRP A 239 -27.17 -7.86 -1.04
C TRP A 239 -27.41 -6.51 -0.40
N THR A 240 -28.59 -6.36 0.21
CA THR A 240 -28.95 -5.18 1.01
C THR A 240 -29.70 -5.58 2.26
N ARG A 241 -29.72 -4.69 3.25
CA ARG A 241 -30.51 -4.81 4.48
C ARG A 241 -30.98 -3.43 4.91
N GLY A 242 -32.20 -3.34 5.44
CA GLY A 242 -32.79 -2.07 5.87
C GLY A 242 -33.52 -1.35 4.73
N PHE A 243 -34.11 -0.21 5.05
CA PHE A 243 -34.84 0.63 4.10
C PHE A 243 -33.91 1.57 3.35
N ASP A 244 -33.91 1.50 2.02
CA ASP A 244 -33.08 2.34 1.18
C ASP A 244 -33.80 3.66 0.84
N LEU A 245 -33.42 4.73 1.53
CA LEU A 245 -33.99 6.07 1.33
C LEU A 245 -33.66 6.65 -0.05
N ALA A 246 -32.54 6.22 -0.64
CA ALA A 246 -31.96 6.81 -1.83
C ALA A 246 -32.21 5.99 -3.11
N GLY A 247 -32.76 4.78 -2.97
CA GLY A 247 -33.01 3.87 -4.10
C GLY A 247 -31.74 3.30 -4.73
N VAL A 248 -30.62 3.30 -3.99
CA VAL A 248 -29.31 2.74 -4.36
C VAL A 248 -29.39 1.28 -4.81
N SER A 249 -30.29 0.51 -4.21
CA SER A 249 -30.52 -0.93 -4.40
C SER A 249 -31.37 -1.30 -5.61
N ARG A 250 -31.97 -0.33 -6.31
CA ARG A 250 -32.90 -0.59 -7.42
C ARG A 250 -32.15 -0.96 -8.71
N GLY A 251 -31.61 -2.18 -8.74
CA GLY A 251 -31.13 -2.87 -9.93
C GLY A 251 -31.39 -4.37 -9.77
N GLU A 252 -32.46 -4.85 -10.39
CA GLU A 252 -32.93 -6.25 -10.44
C GLU A 252 -33.38 -6.89 -9.10
N THR A 253 -34.69 -6.76 -8.83
CA THR A 253 -35.56 -7.68 -8.08
C THR A 253 -34.96 -8.46 -6.91
N SER A 254 -35.03 -7.91 -5.70
CA SER A 254 -35.00 -8.72 -4.47
C SER A 254 -36.42 -9.12 -4.07
N HIS A 255 -36.73 -10.42 -4.12
CA HIS A 255 -37.84 -10.99 -3.37
C HIS A 255 -37.59 -10.83 -1.86
N PRO A 256 -38.63 -10.52 -1.06
CA PRO A 256 -38.49 -10.51 0.39
C PRO A 256 -38.27 -11.95 0.88
N HIS A 257 -37.24 -12.16 1.70
CA HIS A 257 -37.11 -13.30 2.60
C HIS A 257 -37.48 -12.88 4.01
#